data_AF-A0A8S3RLY1-F1
#
_entry.id   AF-A0A8S3RLY1-F1
#
_cell.length_a   1.000
_cell.length_b   1.000
_cell.length_c   1.000
_cell.angle_alpha   90.00
_cell.angle_beta   90.00
_cell.angle_gamma   90.00
#
_symmetry.space_group_name_H-M   'P 1'
#
loop_
_entity.id
_entity.type
_entity.pdbx_description
1 polymer ?
#
loop_
_entity_poly.entity_id
_entity_poly.type
_entity_poly.pdbx_seq_one_letter_code
_entity_poly.pdbx_strand_id
1 'polypeptide(L)'
;MNRDFYTFCTIFSCRCDFDFTAEDTISAKTSFLDINAELKLSLLCGWIEVNGSAKYLENHRKFTRQSRVTFKYRCRTHFKELLVKEMMSEQQMHQGVLNSVNATHVVTGILYGVDAIFIFDRNFSNEEDELQIHRKLEKMVKFLSKATVASNIDKEN
;
A
#
# COMPACT_ATOMS: atom_id res chain seq x y z
N MET A 1 1.58 -24.03 -35.21
CA MET A 1 0.43 -24.28 -34.31
C MET A 1 0.71 -23.49 -33.03
N ASN A 2 0.24 -22.24 -32.95
CA ASN A 2 0.40 -21.40 -31.76
C ASN A 2 -0.52 -21.94 -30.68
N ARG A 3 0.04 -22.62 -29.67
CA ARG A 3 -0.69 -22.94 -28.46
C ARG A 3 -0.25 -21.94 -27.41
N ASP A 4 -1.14 -21.04 -27.01
CA ASP A 4 -0.90 -20.17 -25.87
C ASP A 4 -0.91 -21.06 -24.61
N PHE A 5 0.30 -21.45 -24.20
CA PHE A 5 0.56 -22.35 -23.07
C PHE A 5 0.31 -21.66 -21.72
N TYR A 6 0.29 -20.33 -21.70
CA TYR A 6 0.05 -19.50 -20.53
C TYR A 6 -1.29 -18.79 -20.66
N THR A 7 -2.03 -18.69 -19.56
CA THR A 7 -3.29 -17.94 -19.53
C THR A 7 -3.38 -17.20 -18.20
N PHE A 8 -3.94 -15.99 -18.22
CA PHE A 8 -4.18 -15.22 -17.00
C PHE A 8 -5.61 -15.42 -16.52
N CYS A 9 -5.78 -15.84 -15.27
CA CYS A 9 -7.08 -15.87 -14.59
C CYS A 9 -7.24 -14.59 -13.77
N THR A 10 -8.43 -13.99 -13.78
CA THR A 10 -8.75 -12.83 -12.95
C THR A 10 -9.85 -13.19 -11.96
N ILE A 11 -9.56 -13.00 -10.68
CA ILE A 11 -10.49 -13.21 -9.57
C ILE A 11 -10.89 -11.84 -9.05
N PHE A 12 -12.16 -11.47 -9.20
CA PHE A 12 -12.67 -10.21 -8.66
C PHE A 12 -13.01 -10.37 -7.17
N SER A 13 -12.47 -9.47 -6.36
CA SER A 13 -12.76 -9.39 -4.93
C SER A 13 -12.55 -7.95 -4.49
N CYS A 14 -13.65 -7.27 -4.14
CA CYS A 14 -13.61 -5.91 -3.64
C CYS A 14 -13.51 -5.94 -2.12
N ARG A 15 -12.34 -5.57 -1.59
CA ARG A 15 -12.13 -5.42 -0.15
C ARG A 15 -11.49 -4.08 0.10
N CYS A 16 -12.22 -3.21 0.78
CA CYS A 16 -11.69 -1.94 1.23
C CYS A 16 -11.58 -1.90 2.76
N ASP A 17 -10.49 -1.33 3.25
CA ASP A 17 -10.14 -1.19 4.64
C ASP A 17 -9.56 0.20 4.90
N PHE A 18 -9.53 0.59 6.16
CA PHE A 18 -8.97 1.87 6.55
C PHE A 18 -8.21 1.75 7.87
N ASP A 19 -7.20 2.58 8.03
CA ASP A 19 -6.31 2.54 9.19
C ASP A 19 -5.76 3.93 9.53
N PHE A 20 -5.27 4.09 10.76
CA PHE A 20 -4.74 5.35 11.28
C PHE A 20 -3.41 5.11 11.97
N THR A 21 -2.50 6.07 11.82
CA THR A 21 -1.26 6.10 12.60
C THR A 21 -0.90 7.51 13.01
N ALA A 22 -0.39 7.64 14.23
CA ALA A 22 0.21 8.84 14.78
C ALA A 22 1.73 8.92 14.53
N GLU A 23 2.32 7.79 14.14
CA GLU A 23 3.76 7.63 14.02
C GLU A 23 4.23 8.01 12.62
N ASP A 24 5.37 8.72 12.56
CA ASP A 24 5.99 9.17 11.30
C ASP A 24 7.39 8.57 11.10
N THR A 25 7.81 7.60 11.93
CA THR A 25 9.10 6.94 11.75
C THR A 25 9.12 6.12 10.46
N ILE A 26 10.28 5.98 9.82
CA ILE A 26 10.39 5.16 8.59
C ILE A 26 9.87 3.74 8.86
N SER A 27 10.14 3.18 10.04
CA SER A 27 9.64 1.86 10.42
C SER A 27 8.12 1.80 10.49
N ALA A 28 7.49 2.80 11.12
CA ALA A 28 6.04 2.88 11.18
C ALA A 28 5.43 3.04 9.78
N LYS A 29 6.03 3.86 8.91
CA LYS A 29 5.55 4.05 7.53
C LYS A 29 5.65 2.79 6.69
N THR A 30 6.78 2.09 6.76
CA THR A 30 6.95 0.82 6.03
C THR A 30 5.97 -0.23 6.52
N SER A 31 5.78 -0.35 7.84
CA SER A 31 4.76 -1.25 8.40
C SER A 31 3.35 -0.85 7.99
N PHE A 32 3.05 0.45 7.96
CA PHE A 32 1.75 0.99 7.53
C PHE A 32 1.45 0.74 6.04
N LEU A 33 2.47 0.46 5.22
CA LEU A 33 2.33 0.07 3.82
C LEU A 33 2.58 -1.42 3.56
N ASP A 34 2.72 -2.23 4.60
CA ASP A 34 3.03 -3.67 4.53
C ASP A 34 4.33 -3.99 3.77
N ILE A 35 5.34 -3.12 3.91
CA ILE A 35 6.68 -3.31 3.34
C ILE A 35 7.50 -4.18 4.28
N ASN A 36 8.00 -5.31 3.77
CA ASN A 36 8.83 -6.24 4.54
C ASN A 36 10.24 -5.67 4.83
N ALA A 37 11.00 -6.35 5.70
CA ALA A 37 12.31 -5.87 6.13
C ALA A 37 13.34 -5.76 4.99
N GLU A 38 13.35 -6.71 4.05
CA GLU A 38 14.28 -6.73 2.92
C GLU A 38 14.02 -5.61 1.92
N LEU A 39 12.74 -5.36 1.60
CA LEU A 39 12.32 -4.27 0.72
C LEU A 39 12.53 -2.91 1.40
N LYS A 40 12.33 -2.84 2.73
CA LYS A 40 12.68 -1.65 3.52
C LYS A 40 14.17 -1.35 3.46
N LEU A 41 15.04 -2.35 3.58
CA LEU A 41 16.48 -2.15 3.46
C LEU A 41 16.84 -1.65 2.06
N SER A 42 16.27 -2.27 1.03
CA SER A 42 16.47 -1.86 -0.37
C SER A 42 16.02 -0.42 -0.63
N LEU A 43 14.91 0.00 -0.02
CA LEU A 43 14.43 1.38 -0.05
C LEU A 43 15.42 2.34 0.64
N LEU A 44 15.94 1.98 1.82
CA LEU A 44 16.93 2.78 2.55
C LEU A 44 18.26 2.90 1.79
N CYS A 45 18.63 1.87 1.01
CA CYS A 45 19.78 1.89 0.11
C CYS A 45 19.52 2.67 -1.19
N GLY A 46 18.30 3.18 -1.42
CA GLY A 46 17.95 3.93 -2.62
C GLY A 46 17.85 3.08 -3.89
N TRP A 47 17.64 1.76 -3.77
CA TRP A 47 17.53 0.85 -4.92
C TRP A 47 16.11 0.79 -5.49
N ILE A 48 15.14 1.36 -4.79
CA ILE A 48 13.73 1.33 -5.16
C ILE A 48 13.25 2.77 -5.29
N GLU A 49 12.70 3.11 -6.44
CA GLU A 49 11.98 4.35 -6.67
C GLU A 49 10.51 4.19 -6.26
N VAL A 50 9.99 5.13 -5.45
CA VAL A 50 8.60 5.10 -4.99
C VAL A 50 7.76 6.12 -5.76
N ASN A 51 6.53 5.72 -6.10
CA ASN A 51 5.60 6.53 -6.89
C ASN A 51 4.17 6.46 -6.35
N GLY A 52 3.30 7.36 -6.83
CA GLY A 52 1.90 7.42 -6.39
C GLY A 52 1.76 7.64 -4.88
N SER A 53 0.93 6.83 -4.22
CA SER A 53 0.74 6.90 -2.77
C SER A 53 1.96 6.46 -1.96
N ALA A 54 2.87 5.67 -2.53
CA ALA A 54 4.11 5.28 -1.86
C ALA A 54 5.07 6.47 -1.63
N LYS A 55 4.86 7.62 -2.31
CA LYS A 55 5.56 8.88 -1.99
C LYS A 55 5.35 9.36 -0.57
N TYR A 56 4.37 8.81 0.16
CA TYR A 56 4.25 8.98 1.60
C TYR A 56 5.53 8.63 2.38
N LEU A 57 6.33 7.67 1.89
CA LEU A 57 7.59 7.24 2.50
C LEU A 57 8.65 8.35 2.51
N GLU A 58 8.63 9.21 1.48
CA GLU A 58 9.53 10.35 1.32
C GLU A 58 8.99 11.62 2.00
N ASN A 59 7.75 11.59 2.50
CA ASN A 59 7.20 12.71 3.26
C ASN A 59 7.84 12.71 4.65
N HIS A 60 8.36 13.84 5.10
CA HIS A 60 8.92 13.98 6.45
C HIS A 60 8.29 15.16 7.17
N ARG A 61 8.19 15.08 8.51
CA ARG A 61 7.85 16.25 9.34
C ARG A 61 8.83 17.39 9.03
N LYS A 62 8.28 18.58 8.83
CA LYS A 62 9.07 19.78 8.54
C LYS A 62 9.53 20.48 9.83
N PHE A 63 8.75 20.34 10.89
CA PHE A 63 8.98 21.04 12.16
C PHE A 63 8.98 20.04 13.32
N THR A 64 9.79 20.31 14.33
CA THR A 64 9.82 19.51 15.57
C THR A 64 8.50 19.62 16.33
N ARG A 65 7.85 20.79 16.29
CA ARG A 65 6.56 21.06 16.95
C ARG A 65 5.40 20.88 16.01
N GLN A 66 5.29 19.66 15.51
CA GLN A 66 4.28 19.26 14.56
C GLN A 66 3.66 17.95 15.03
N SER A 67 2.37 18.00 15.36
CA SER A 67 1.58 16.80 15.59
C SER A 67 1.04 16.34 14.24
N ARG A 68 1.17 15.03 13.98
CA ARG A 68 0.76 14.41 12.73
C ARG A 68 -0.12 13.22 13.02
N VAL A 69 -1.21 13.10 12.27
CA VAL A 69 -2.02 11.87 12.18
C VAL A 69 -2.20 11.55 10.72
N THR A 70 -1.89 10.32 10.34
CA THR A 70 -2.04 9.82 8.98
C THR A 70 -3.22 8.86 8.93
N PHE A 71 -4.07 9.04 7.93
CA PHE A 71 -5.17 8.14 7.61
C PHE A 71 -4.88 7.44 6.28
N LYS A 72 -5.05 6.13 6.23
CA LYS A 72 -4.93 5.32 5.01
C LYS A 72 -6.29 4.72 4.70
N TYR A 73 -6.74 4.91 3.47
CA TYR A 73 -7.81 4.14 2.87
C TYR A 73 -7.19 3.22 1.83
N ARG A 74 -7.54 1.94 1.86
CA ARG A 74 -7.04 0.93 0.94
C ARG A 74 -8.23 0.21 0.35
N CYS A 75 -8.18 -0.03 -0.95
CA CYS A 75 -9.14 -0.92 -1.59
C CYS A 75 -8.47 -1.82 -2.61
N ARG A 76 -8.67 -3.13 -2.47
CA ARG A 76 -8.25 -4.18 -3.39
C ARG A 76 -9.45 -4.57 -4.25
N THR A 77 -9.23 -4.79 -5.54
CA THR A 77 -10.31 -4.95 -6.52
C THR A 77 -10.32 -6.31 -7.20
N HIS A 78 -9.15 -6.80 -7.60
CA HIS A 78 -9.03 -8.08 -8.27
C HIS A 78 -7.60 -8.63 -8.19
N PHE A 79 -7.50 -9.95 -8.20
CA PHE A 79 -6.23 -10.67 -8.28
C PHE A 79 -6.08 -11.24 -9.69
N LYS A 80 -4.94 -11.02 -10.33
CA LYS A 80 -4.60 -11.66 -11.60
C LYS A 80 -3.47 -12.63 -11.38
N GLU A 81 -3.66 -13.87 -11.80
CA GLU A 81 -2.69 -14.95 -11.65
C GLU A 81 -2.34 -15.56 -13.02
N LEU A 82 -1.07 -15.89 -13.19
CA LEU A 82 -0.53 -16.65 -14.29
C LEU A 82 -0.81 -18.13 -14.04
N LEU A 83 -1.68 -18.71 -14.86
CA LEU A 83 -1.93 -20.14 -14.89
C LEU A 83 -1.09 -20.81 -15.98
N VAL A 84 -0.37 -21.84 -15.55
CA VAL A 84 0.36 -22.78 -16.40
C VAL A 84 -0.58 -23.94 -16.70
N LYS A 85 -0.87 -24.21 -17.98
CA LYS A 85 -1.66 -25.39 -18.35
C LYS A 85 -0.87 -26.66 -18.00
N GLU A 86 -1.51 -27.61 -17.31
CA GLU A 86 -0.91 -28.87 -16.84
C GLU A 86 -0.32 -29.76 -17.96
N MET A 87 -0.61 -29.47 -19.24
CA MET A 87 -0.13 -30.24 -20.40
C MET A 87 1.25 -29.83 -20.91
N MET A 88 2.04 -29.07 -20.14
CA MET A 88 3.42 -28.72 -20.52
C MET A 88 4.38 -29.83 -20.10
N SER A 89 5.26 -30.28 -21.01
CA SER A 89 6.44 -31.05 -20.58
C SER A 89 7.48 -30.10 -19.95
N GLU A 90 8.28 -30.58 -18.99
CA GLU A 90 9.35 -29.78 -18.35
C GLU A 90 10.29 -29.12 -19.39
N GLN A 91 10.51 -29.81 -20.52
CA GLN A 91 11.31 -29.30 -21.64
C GLN A 91 10.68 -28.08 -22.33
N GLN A 92 9.34 -28.02 -22.42
CA GLN A 92 8.62 -26.89 -23.03
C GLN A 92 8.57 -25.66 -22.12
N MET A 93 8.57 -25.85 -20.80
CA MET A 93 8.64 -24.73 -19.83
C MET A 93 10.01 -24.05 -19.83
N HIS A 94 11.09 -24.83 -19.99
CA HIS A 94 12.46 -24.31 -19.92
C HIS A 94 12.96 -23.65 -21.21
N GLN A 95 12.48 -24.07 -22.39
CA GLN A 95 13.07 -23.63 -23.67
C GLN A 95 12.66 -22.23 -24.15
N GLY A 96 11.58 -21.65 -23.62
CA GLY A 96 10.99 -20.43 -24.23
C GLY A 96 11.38 -19.09 -23.62
N VAL A 97 11.64 -18.98 -22.32
CA VAL A 97 11.66 -17.67 -21.62
C VAL A 97 12.86 -17.48 -20.67
N LEU A 98 13.46 -18.55 -20.17
CA LEU A 98 14.45 -18.46 -19.07
C LEU A 98 15.91 -18.37 -19.55
N ASN A 99 16.20 -18.66 -20.82
CA ASN A 99 17.58 -18.69 -21.31
C ASN A 99 18.15 -17.32 -21.72
N SER A 100 17.37 -16.23 -21.63
CA SER A 100 17.78 -14.89 -22.09
C SER A 100 17.73 -13.79 -21.02
N VAL A 101 17.30 -14.10 -19.80
CA VAL A 101 17.13 -13.10 -18.72
C VAL A 101 17.74 -13.63 -17.43
N ASN A 102 18.70 -12.91 -16.85
CA ASN A 102 19.24 -13.16 -15.50
C ASN A 102 18.22 -12.80 -14.40
N ALA A 103 16.98 -13.28 -14.51
CA ALA A 103 15.94 -13.04 -13.51
C ALA A 103 16.06 -14.08 -12.38
N THR A 104 16.09 -13.63 -11.14
CA THR A 104 16.09 -14.52 -9.96
C THR A 104 14.69 -14.97 -9.57
N HIS A 105 13.65 -14.19 -9.93
CA HIS A 105 12.26 -14.43 -9.56
C HIS A 105 11.32 -14.13 -10.73
N VAL A 106 10.18 -14.81 -10.78
CA VAL A 106 9.10 -14.61 -11.77
C VAL A 106 7.81 -14.24 -11.03
N VAL A 107 7.12 -13.18 -11.47
CA VAL A 107 5.83 -12.79 -10.91
C VAL A 107 4.74 -13.68 -11.46
N THR A 108 4.14 -14.49 -10.60
CA THR A 108 3.03 -15.38 -10.97
C THR A 108 1.66 -14.80 -10.62
N GLY A 109 1.57 -13.77 -9.77
CA GLY A 109 0.29 -13.17 -9.41
C GLY A 109 0.43 -11.74 -8.90
N ILE A 110 -0.60 -10.93 -9.17
CA ILE A 110 -0.66 -9.51 -8.77
C ILE A 110 -2.06 -9.21 -8.21
N LEU A 111 -2.09 -8.66 -6.99
CA LEU A 111 -3.31 -8.11 -6.39
C LEU A 111 -3.42 -6.62 -6.72
N TYR A 112 -4.44 -6.25 -7.49
CA TYR A 112 -4.69 -4.89 -7.93
C TYR A 112 -5.57 -4.12 -6.95
N GLY A 113 -5.34 -2.81 -6.86
CA GLY A 113 -6.08 -1.92 -5.99
C GLY A 113 -5.53 -0.51 -5.97
N VAL A 114 -5.95 0.25 -4.95
CA VAL A 114 -5.51 1.61 -4.68
C VAL A 114 -5.32 1.80 -3.18
N ASP A 115 -4.27 2.55 -2.83
CA ASP A 115 -4.05 3.06 -1.47
C ASP A 115 -4.08 4.60 -1.56
N ALA A 116 -4.88 5.25 -0.73
CA ALA A 116 -4.95 6.70 -0.58
C ALA A 116 -4.52 7.09 0.84
N ILE A 117 -3.58 8.02 0.94
CA ILE A 117 -2.96 8.40 2.22
C ILE A 117 -3.18 9.89 2.45
N PHE A 118 -3.82 10.21 3.56
CA PHE A 118 -4.14 11.56 4.00
C PHE A 118 -3.29 11.88 5.22
N ILE A 119 -2.49 12.93 5.13
CA ILE A 119 -1.59 13.36 6.20
C ILE A 119 -2.17 14.64 6.80
N PHE A 120 -2.54 14.57 8.09
CA PHE A 120 -3.05 15.71 8.82
C PHE A 120 -1.97 16.25 9.74
N ASP A 121 -1.54 17.47 9.47
CA ASP A 121 -0.50 18.15 10.24
C ASP A 121 -1.08 19.32 11.03
N ARG A 122 -0.64 19.44 12.28
CA ARG A 122 -0.90 20.62 13.11
C ARG A 122 0.38 21.07 13.79
N ASN A 123 0.79 22.30 13.49
CA ASN A 123 1.88 22.96 14.21
C ASN A 123 1.38 23.55 15.53
N PHE A 124 2.28 23.66 16.51
CA PHE A 124 1.95 24.19 17.82
C PHE A 124 3.08 25.02 18.46
N SER A 125 2.70 25.89 19.39
CA SER A 125 3.62 26.79 20.10
C SER A 125 4.26 26.13 21.33
N ASN A 126 5.14 26.85 22.04
CA ASN A 126 5.73 26.40 23.31
C ASN A 126 4.70 26.17 24.42
N GLU A 127 3.62 26.95 24.38
CA GLU A 127 2.65 27.06 25.47
C GLU A 127 1.55 26.02 25.36
N GLU A 128 1.44 25.37 24.19
CA GLU A 128 0.44 24.35 23.93
C GLU A 128 0.95 22.95 24.29
N ASP A 129 0.08 22.16 24.92
CA ASP A 129 0.36 20.78 25.30
C ASP A 129 0.26 19.85 24.07
N GLU A 130 1.41 19.34 23.62
CA GLU A 130 1.54 18.42 22.48
C GLU A 130 0.59 17.21 22.59
N LEU A 131 0.44 16.63 23.79
CA LEU A 131 -0.39 15.45 23.99
C LEU A 131 -1.88 15.77 23.82
N GLN A 132 -2.33 16.93 24.31
CA GLN A 132 -3.70 17.39 24.10
C GLN A 132 -3.97 17.69 22.63
N ILE A 133 -3.02 18.35 21.96
CA ILE A 133 -3.10 18.66 20.54
C ILE A 133 -3.21 17.38 19.72
N HIS A 134 -2.34 16.40 20.02
CA HIS A 134 -2.31 15.11 19.37
C HIS A 134 -3.63 14.36 19.52
N ARG A 135 -4.12 14.23 20.76
CA ARG A 135 -5.41 13.58 21.05
C ARG A 135 -6.58 14.26 20.37
N LYS A 136 -6.58 15.58 20.29
CA LYS A 136 -7.63 16.35 19.59
C LYS A 136 -7.61 16.04 18.10
N LEU A 137 -6.42 16.05 17.48
CA LEU A 137 -6.24 15.76 16.07
C LEU A 137 -6.67 14.33 15.74
N GLU A 138 -6.23 13.36 16.55
CA GLU A 138 -6.60 11.94 16.38
C GLU A 138 -8.11 11.72 16.48
N LYS A 139 -8.76 12.33 17.48
CA LYS A 139 -10.24 12.27 17.63
C LYS A 139 -10.95 12.86 16.41
N MET A 140 -10.48 13.99 15.88
CA MET A 140 -11.08 14.61 14.69
C MET A 140 -10.95 13.69 13.46
N VAL A 141 -9.77 13.12 13.22
CA VAL A 141 -9.54 12.22 12.07
C VAL A 141 -10.38 10.94 12.20
N LYS A 142 -10.48 10.37 13.41
CA LYS A 142 -11.37 9.23 13.70
C LYS A 142 -12.86 9.57 13.58
N PHE A 143 -13.24 10.83 13.81
CA PHE A 143 -14.62 11.27 13.60
C PHE A 143 -14.94 11.41 12.11
N LEU A 144 -14.03 12.00 11.33
CA LEU A 144 -14.18 12.14 9.87
C LEU A 144 -14.35 10.79 9.18
N SER A 145 -13.61 9.77 9.60
CA SER A 145 -13.75 8.43 9.02
C SER A 145 -15.11 7.81 9.31
N LYS A 146 -15.63 7.94 10.54
CA LYS A 146 -16.97 7.45 10.90
C LYS A 146 -18.08 8.21 10.17
N ALA A 147 -17.96 9.53 10.05
CA ALA A 147 -18.95 10.35 9.35
C ALA A 147 -19.02 10.00 7.86
N THR A 148 -17.87 9.70 7.25
CA THR A 148 -17.78 9.26 5.85
C THR A 148 -18.45 7.89 5.64
N VAL A 149 -18.27 6.95 6.58
CA VAL A 149 -18.96 5.64 6.53
C VAL A 149 -20.47 5.77 6.67
N ALA A 150 -20.97 6.66 7.55
CA ALA A 150 -22.41 6.88 7.72
C ALA A 150 -23.07 7.43 6.43
N SER A 151 -22.43 8.39 5.75
CA SER A 151 -22.96 8.98 4.51
C SER A 151 -23.02 8.02 3.30
N ASN A 152 -22.37 6.85 3.39
CA ASN A 152 -22.46 5.79 2.37
C ASN A 152 -23.55 4.76 2.67
N ILE A 153 -24.12 4.75 3.88
CA ILE A 153 -25.25 3.88 4.25
C ILE A 153 -26.59 4.54 3.87
N ASP A 154 -26.63 5.88 3.79
CA ASP A 154 -27.86 6.63 3.46
C ASP A 154 -28.16 6.70 1.95
N LYS A 155 -27.38 6.05 1.09
CA LYS A 155 -27.58 6.01 -0.38
C LYS A 155 -28.09 4.66 -0.91
N GLU A 156 -28.42 3.73 -0.03
CA GLU A 156 -28.96 2.41 -0.38
C GLU A 156 -30.36 2.19 0.24
N ASN A 157 -31.22 3.22 0.17
CA ASN A 157 -32.67 3.10 0.35
C ASN A 157 -33.41 3.92 -0.72
#